data_AF-A0A497MUV0-F1
#
_entry.id   AF-A0A497MUV0-F1
#
_cell.length_a   1.000
_cell.length_b   1.000
_cell.length_c   1.000
_cell.angle_alpha   90.00
_cell.angle_beta   90.00
_cell.angle_gamma   90.00
#
_symmetry.space_group_name_H-M   'P 1'
#
loop_
_entity.id
_entity.type
_entity.pdbx_description
1 polymer ?
#
loop_
_entity_poly.entity_id
_entity_poly.type
_entity_poly.pdbx_seq_one_letter_code
_entity_poly.pdbx_strand_id
1 'polypeptide(L)'
;MPSPTYPFSSPRKGDGTVMVTEILVDAGSCKFKTRITVGKLDGKLRVETVSSCEKVRLWAEKLGSEVEALSLTKPFCSNPAYLAADEPARLCPPCPVPTAFLMAAWAEAGYLIKRNPSIGFREAGRP
;
A
#
# COMPACT_ATOMS: atom_id res chain seq x y z
N MET A 1 14.74 -8.02 -17.99
CA MET A 1 15.39 -7.23 -16.92
C MET A 1 15.25 -8.02 -15.63
N PRO A 2 16.33 -8.34 -14.90
CA PRO A 2 16.23 -9.11 -13.67
C PRO A 2 15.51 -8.29 -12.59
N SER A 3 14.50 -8.90 -11.97
CA SER A 3 13.75 -8.32 -10.85
C SER A 3 14.70 -7.98 -9.70
N PRO A 4 14.53 -6.85 -9.00
CA PRO A 4 15.34 -6.54 -7.83
C PRO A 4 15.12 -7.62 -6.77
N THR A 5 16.18 -8.34 -6.42
CA THR A 5 16.18 -9.32 -5.34
C THR A 5 16.07 -8.58 -4.01
N TYR A 6 14.90 -8.67 -3.38
CA TYR A 6 14.68 -8.16 -2.03
C TYR A 6 15.18 -9.18 -0.99
N PRO A 7 16.03 -8.79 -0.02
CA PRO A 7 16.67 -9.72 0.92
C PRO A 7 15.81 -10.00 2.15
N PHE A 8 14.50 -10.25 1.98
CA PHE A 8 13.63 -10.62 3.09
C PHE A 8 12.77 -11.82 2.69
N SER A 9 13.07 -12.96 3.28
CA SER A 9 12.33 -14.21 3.15
C SER A 9 10.89 -14.04 3.65
N SER A 10 9.91 -14.51 2.87
CA SER A 10 8.49 -14.53 3.25
C SER A 10 8.28 -15.09 4.66
N PRO A 11 7.26 -14.62 5.41
CA PRO A 11 6.90 -15.26 6.68
C PRO A 11 6.55 -16.73 6.43
N ARG A 12 7.19 -17.65 7.17
CA ARG A 12 6.96 -19.08 7.07
C ARG A 12 5.51 -19.40 7.48
N LYS A 13 4.85 -20.28 6.73
CA LYS A 13 3.63 -20.98 7.18
C LYS A 13 3.96 -21.79 8.44
N GLY A 14 3.46 -21.35 9.59
CA GLY A 14 3.55 -22.07 10.85
C GLY A 14 2.42 -21.62 11.78
N ASP A 15 1.50 -22.55 12.03
CA ASP A 15 0.47 -22.61 13.09
C ASP A 15 -0.37 -21.34 13.39
N GLY A 16 -1.66 -21.36 13.02
CA GLY A 16 -2.62 -20.27 13.28
C GLY A 16 -2.51 -19.08 12.32
N THR A 17 -2.82 -19.30 11.04
CA THR A 17 -2.59 -18.39 9.90
C THR A 17 -2.93 -16.91 10.15
N VAL A 18 -1.90 -16.11 10.46
CA VAL A 18 -1.87 -14.68 10.13
C VAL A 18 -1.65 -14.60 8.63
N MET A 19 -2.74 -14.42 7.87
CA MET A 19 -2.63 -14.09 6.46
C MET A 19 -1.98 -12.71 6.34
N VAL A 20 -0.98 -12.61 5.47
CA VAL A 20 -0.22 -11.40 5.25
C VAL A 20 -0.24 -11.11 3.76
N THR A 21 -0.70 -9.93 3.40
CA THR A 21 -0.68 -9.40 2.04
C THR A 21 0.50 -8.45 1.90
N GLU A 22 1.41 -8.76 0.98
CA GLU A 22 2.55 -7.93 0.63
C GLU A 22 2.33 -7.30 -0.75
N ILE A 23 2.55 -5.99 -0.87
CA ILE A 23 2.53 -5.25 -2.13
C ILE A 23 3.84 -4.48 -2.30
N LEU A 24 4.43 -4.61 -3.49
CA LEU A 24 5.58 -3.85 -3.93
C LEU A 24 5.10 -2.77 -4.91
N VAL A 25 5.41 -1.52 -4.59
CA VAL A 25 5.01 -0.35 -5.36
C VAL A 25 6.23 0.27 -6.01
N ASP A 26 6.20 0.36 -7.33
CA ASP A 26 7.08 1.22 -8.12
C ASP A 26 6.34 2.50 -8.45
N ALA A 27 6.80 3.63 -7.88
CA ALA A 27 6.11 4.91 -8.03
C ALA A 27 6.29 5.56 -9.41
N GLY A 28 7.05 4.95 -10.32
CA GLY A 28 7.20 5.37 -11.71
C GLY A 28 7.94 6.70 -11.86
N SER A 29 7.22 7.81 -11.72
CA SER A 29 7.73 9.17 -11.99
C SER A 29 8.89 9.58 -11.08
N CYS A 30 8.78 9.30 -9.77
CA CYS A 30 9.83 9.60 -8.80
C CYS A 30 10.81 8.45 -8.58
N LYS A 31 10.60 7.29 -9.23
CA LYS A 31 11.44 6.08 -9.16
C LYS A 31 11.65 5.48 -7.75
N PHE A 32 10.99 6.00 -6.72
CA PHE A 32 11.02 5.42 -5.39
C PHE A 32 10.25 4.11 -5.36
N LYS A 33 10.78 3.18 -4.57
CA LYS A 33 10.16 1.88 -4.32
C LYS A 33 9.67 1.82 -2.88
N THR A 34 8.48 1.25 -2.72
CA THR A 34 7.83 1.08 -1.43
C THR A 34 7.35 -0.36 -1.29
N ARG A 35 7.57 -0.97 -0.13
CA ARG A 35 7.00 -2.25 0.26
C ARG A 35 5.96 -1.99 1.35
N ILE A 36 4.78 -2.57 1.18
CA ILE A 36 3.68 -2.48 2.13
C ILE A 36 3.29 -3.90 2.51
N THR A 37 3.27 -4.18 3.81
CA THR A 37 2.89 -5.46 4.37
C THR A 37 1.67 -5.23 5.26
N VAL A 38 0.57 -5.94 5.00
CA VAL A 38 -0.66 -5.86 5.79
C VAL A 38 -1.01 -7.24 6.30
N GLY A 39 -1.20 -7.38 7.61
CA GLY A 39 -1.67 -8.61 8.24
C GLY A 39 -2.95 -8.37 9.03
N LYS A 40 -3.73 -9.43 9.27
CA LYS A 40 -4.92 -9.37 10.12
C LYS A 40 -4.60 -9.85 11.53
N LEU A 41 -4.89 -9.03 12.55
CA LEU A 41 -4.71 -9.36 13.96
C LEU A 41 -5.94 -8.88 14.76
N ASP A 42 -6.64 -9.79 15.43
CA ASP A 42 -7.75 -9.48 16.35
C ASP A 42 -8.83 -8.54 15.76
N GLY A 43 -9.14 -8.69 14.46
CA GLY A 43 -10.14 -7.87 13.76
C GLY A 43 -9.62 -6.51 13.25
N LYS A 44 -8.39 -6.13 13.59
CA LYS A 44 -7.69 -4.98 13.02
C LYS A 44 -6.68 -5.40 11.95
N LEU A 45 -6.26 -4.43 11.15
CA LEU A 45 -5.20 -4.59 10.16
C LEU A 45 -3.90 -4.01 10.70
N ARG A 46 -2.87 -4.83 10.80
CA ARG A 46 -1.51 -4.41 11.13
C ARG A 46 -0.78 -4.06 9.85
N VAL A 47 -0.17 -2.88 9.82
CA VAL A 47 0.45 -2.30 8.62
C VAL A 47 1.91 -2.01 8.88
N GLU A 48 2.76 -2.41 7.94
CA GLU A 48 4.16 -2.04 7.90
C GLU A 48 4.48 -1.48 6.52
N THR A 49 5.09 -0.29 6.47
CA THR A 49 5.49 0.36 5.22
C THR A 49 6.98 0.67 5.27
N VAL A 50 7.71 0.18 4.27
CA VAL A 50 9.14 0.46 4.10
C VAL A 50 9.32 1.19 2.78
N SER A 51 9.86 2.41 2.82
CA SER A 51 10.04 3.25 1.64
C SER A 51 11.33 4.05 1.66
N SER A 52 11.87 4.28 0.47
CA SER A 52 12.96 5.23 0.22
C SER A 52 12.47 6.68 0.06
N CYS A 53 11.16 6.89 -0.11
CA CYS A 53 10.57 8.23 -0.19
C CYS A 53 10.26 8.77 1.21
N GLU A 54 10.84 9.93 1.55
CA GLU A 54 10.62 10.59 2.84
C GLU A 54 9.15 10.88 3.13
N LYS A 55 8.41 11.40 2.14
CA LYS A 55 6.98 11.69 2.25
C LYS A 55 6.16 10.44 2.57
N VAL A 56 6.52 9.31 1.97
CA VAL A 56 5.85 8.02 2.24
C VAL A 56 6.13 7.54 3.66
N ARG A 57 7.31 7.81 4.23
CA ARG A 57 7.60 7.47 5.63
C ARG A 57 6.76 8.32 6.58
N LEU A 58 6.68 9.63 6.36
CA LEU A 58 5.81 10.53 7.13
C LEU A 58 4.33 10.12 7.03
N TRP A 59 3.91 9.72 5.84
CA TRP A 59 2.57 9.16 5.63
C TRP A 59 2.34 7.88 6.43
N ALA A 60 3.29 6.95 6.43
CA ALA A 60 3.18 5.70 7.18
C ALA A 60 3.17 5.96 8.71
N GLU A 61 3.97 6.91 9.18
CA GLU A 61 3.99 7.34 10.58
C GLU A 61 2.63 7.93 10.99
N LYS A 62 2.04 8.80 10.15
CA LYS A 62 0.73 9.40 10.41
C LYS A 62 -0.42 8.40 10.31
N LEU A 63 -0.35 7.45 9.38
CA LEU A 63 -1.34 6.39 9.23
C LEU A 63 -1.35 5.45 10.44
N GLY A 64 -0.16 5.22 11.02
CA GLY A 64 0.02 4.30 12.13
C GLY A 64 0.17 2.84 11.68
N SER A 65 0.52 1.98 12.63
CA SER A 65 0.75 0.55 12.42
C SER A 65 -0.51 -0.31 12.57
N GLU A 66 -1.62 0.25 13.06
CA GLU A 66 -2.89 -0.43 13.23
C GLU A 66 -4.03 0.39 12.62
N VAL A 67 -4.81 -0.22 11.75
CA VAL A 67 -5.94 0.44 11.10
C VAL A 67 -7.18 -0.45 11.15
N GLU A 68 -8.34 0.15 11.39
CA GLU A 68 -9.61 -0.54 11.36
C GLU A 68 -10.09 -0.72 9.91
N ALA A 69 -10.40 -1.95 9.51
CA ALA A 69 -10.80 -2.26 8.13
C ALA A 69 -12.04 -1.47 7.67
N LEU A 70 -13.03 -1.27 8.54
CA LEU A 70 -14.25 -0.50 8.22
C LEU A 70 -13.96 0.99 7.97
N SER A 71 -12.96 1.56 8.64
CA SER A 71 -12.58 2.96 8.42
C SER A 71 -12.06 3.21 6.99
N LEU A 72 -11.54 2.17 6.34
CA LEU A 72 -11.00 2.23 4.98
C LEU A 72 -12.06 2.20 3.87
N THR A 73 -13.33 2.01 4.21
CA THR A 73 -14.44 2.09 3.24
C THR A 73 -14.98 3.51 3.07
N LYS A 74 -14.51 4.45 3.89
CA LYS A 74 -14.90 5.87 3.82
C LYS A 74 -14.47 6.51 2.48
N PRO A 75 -15.22 7.52 1.98
CA PRO A 75 -14.84 8.30 0.80
C PRO A 75 -13.45 8.92 0.92
N PHE A 76 -12.83 9.24 -0.23
CA PHE A 76 -11.44 9.76 -0.31
C PHE A 76 -11.13 10.86 0.73
N CYS A 77 -11.97 11.89 0.83
CA CYS A 77 -11.75 13.03 1.70
C CYS A 77 -11.89 12.72 3.21
N SER A 78 -12.36 11.53 3.58
CA SER A 78 -12.52 11.10 4.98
C SER A 78 -11.85 9.74 5.26
N ASN A 79 -11.12 9.20 4.29
CA ASN A 79 -10.41 7.94 4.40
C ASN A 79 -9.05 8.17 5.08
N PRO A 80 -8.68 7.41 6.12
CA PRO A 80 -7.44 7.63 6.86
C PRO A 80 -6.19 7.48 5.99
N ALA A 81 -6.21 6.62 4.96
CA ALA A 81 -5.08 6.47 4.04
C ALA A 81 -4.80 7.76 3.26
N TYR A 82 -5.83 8.49 2.86
CA TYR A 82 -5.70 9.74 2.11
C TYR A 82 -5.54 10.95 3.02
N LEU A 83 -6.20 10.98 4.18
CA LEU A 83 -5.98 12.01 5.20
C LEU A 83 -4.54 12.00 5.74
N ALA A 84 -3.92 10.82 5.83
CA ALA A 84 -2.50 10.72 6.18
C ALA A 84 -1.58 11.26 5.07
N ALA A 85 -2.04 11.29 3.82
CA ALA A 85 -1.26 11.70 2.65
C ALA A 85 -1.25 13.22 2.42
N ASP A 86 -2.15 13.93 3.08
CA ASP A 86 -2.22 15.39 3.11
C ASP A 86 -1.16 15.98 4.06
N GLU A 87 -1.47 16.80 5.05
CA GLU A 87 -0.46 17.32 5.99
C GLU A 87 -0.05 16.28 7.04
N PRO A 88 1.22 16.13 7.44
CA PRO A 88 2.40 16.89 7.00
C PRO A 88 3.14 16.27 5.80
N ALA A 89 2.71 15.09 5.32
CA ALA A 89 3.46 14.31 4.35
C ALA A 89 3.48 14.94 2.94
N ARG A 90 2.42 15.67 2.57
CA ARG A 90 2.20 16.34 1.29
C ARG A 90 2.60 15.46 0.12
N LEU A 91 2.05 14.24 0.07
CA LEU A 91 2.30 13.32 -1.04
C LEU A 91 1.82 13.95 -2.35
N CYS A 92 2.53 13.66 -3.44
CA CYS A 92 2.02 14.05 -4.75
C CYS A 92 0.67 13.34 -4.99
N PRO A 93 -0.37 14.04 -5.48
CA PRO A 93 -1.67 13.43 -5.74
C PRO A 93 -1.64 12.13 -6.56
N PRO A 94 -0.78 11.98 -7.59
CA PRO A 94 -0.71 10.74 -8.37
C PRO A 94 0.13 9.63 -7.71
N CYS A 95 0.62 9.81 -6.47
CA CYS A 95 1.42 8.77 -5.82
C CYS A 95 0.59 7.48 -5.66
N PRO A 96 1.05 6.33 -6.17
CA PRO A 96 0.27 5.10 -6.09
C PRO A 96 0.28 4.47 -4.69
N VAL A 97 1.14 4.93 -3.77
CA VAL A 97 1.36 4.27 -2.47
C VAL A 97 0.10 4.20 -1.59
N PRO A 98 -0.66 5.28 -1.35
CA PRO A 98 -1.88 5.19 -0.53
C PRO A 98 -2.93 4.25 -1.14
N THR A 99 -3.08 4.28 -2.46
CA THR A 99 -3.98 3.39 -3.18
C THR A 99 -3.53 1.92 -3.10
N ALA A 100 -2.23 1.66 -3.23
CA ALA A 100 -1.65 0.32 -3.08
C ALA A 100 -1.85 -0.22 -1.65
N PHE A 101 -1.72 0.63 -0.62
CA PHE A 101 -2.06 0.26 0.74
C PHE A 101 -3.52 -0.16 0.88
N LEU A 102 -4.46 0.64 0.35
CA LEU A 102 -5.88 0.31 0.38
C LEU A 102 -6.16 -1.04 -0.28
N MET A 103 -5.51 -1.33 -1.40
CA MET A 103 -5.60 -2.63 -2.05
C MET A 103 -5.13 -3.79 -1.17
N ALA A 104 -3.97 -3.66 -0.52
CA ALA A 104 -3.48 -4.68 0.41
C ALA A 104 -4.46 -4.88 1.57
N ALA A 105 -4.91 -3.77 2.17
CA ALA A 105 -5.81 -3.79 3.31
C ALA A 105 -7.18 -4.39 2.98
N TRP A 106 -7.76 -4.05 1.84
CA TRP A 106 -9.05 -4.59 1.39
C TRP A 106 -8.95 -6.05 0.99
N ALA A 107 -7.84 -6.47 0.35
CA ALA A 107 -7.59 -7.87 0.04
C ALA A 107 -7.45 -8.70 1.32
N GLU A 108 -6.80 -8.16 2.34
CA GLU A 108 -6.64 -8.83 3.64
C GLU A 108 -7.95 -8.84 4.45
N ALA A 109 -8.77 -7.79 4.34
CA ALA A 109 -10.10 -7.73 4.94
C ALA A 109 -11.15 -8.59 4.24
N GLY A 110 -10.86 -9.13 3.04
CA GLY A 110 -11.78 -9.94 2.24
C GLY A 110 -12.76 -9.13 1.39
N TYR A 111 -12.54 -7.82 1.22
CA TYR A 111 -13.35 -6.94 0.38
C TYR A 111 -12.92 -6.92 -1.10
N LEU A 112 -11.70 -7.37 -1.38
CA LEU A 112 -11.11 -7.30 -2.72
C LEU A 112 -10.51 -8.65 -3.13
N ILE A 113 -10.76 -9.04 -4.38
CA ILE A 113 -10.09 -10.18 -5.01
C ILE A 113 -8.65 -9.78 -5.33
N LYS A 114 -7.67 -10.59 -4.90
CA LYS A 114 -6.23 -10.36 -5.15
C LYS A 114 -5.91 -10.42 -6.65
N ARG A 115 -6.00 -9.27 -7.33
CA ARG A 115 -5.61 -9.07 -8.72
C ARG A 115 -4.90 -7.73 -8.86
N ASN A 116 -3.74 -7.75 -9.53
CA ASN A 116 -2.90 -6.56 -9.66
C ASN A 116 -3.46 -5.64 -10.77
N PRO A 117 -3.81 -4.38 -10.46
CA PRO A 117 -4.14 -3.40 -11.47
C PRO A 117 -2.86 -2.89 -12.13
N SER A 118 -3.00 -2.44 -13.37
CA SER A 118 -1.93 -1.81 -14.13
C SER A 118 -2.44 -0.54 -14.78
N ILE A 119 -1.68 0.54 -14.66
CA ILE A 119 -1.92 1.80 -15.38
C ILE A 119 -0.75 1.98 -16.34
N GLY A 120 -1.04 2.13 -17.63
CA GLY A 120 -0.03 2.33 -18.66
C GLY A 120 -0.43 3.45 -19.60
N PHE A 121 0.54 4.26 -20.01
CA PHE A 121 0.33 5.22 -21.10
C PHE A 121 0.18 4.45 -22.41
N ARG A 122 -0.82 4.82 -23.22
CA ARG A 122 -0.95 4.36 -24.61
C ARG A 122 -0.73 5.56 -25.50
N GLU A 123 0.16 5.43 -26.47
CA GLU A 123 0.23 6.38 -27.58
C GLU A 123 -1.06 6.21 -28.39
N ALA A 124 -1.95 7.19 -28.31
CA ALA A 124 -2.97 7.34 -29.34
C ALA A 124 -2.20 7.78 -30.58
N GLY A 125 -2.21 6.97 -31.64
CA GLY A 125 -1.56 7.32 -32.90
C GLY A 125 -1.91 8.77 -33.25
N ARG A 126 -0.91 9.64 -33.31
CA ARG A 126 -1.08 10.97 -33.89
C ARG A 126 -1.44 10.73 -35.36
N PRO A 127 -2.52 11.33 -35.90
CA PRO A 127 -2.74 11.29 -37.34
C PRO A 127 -1.53 11.84 -38.10
#